data_AF-A0ABC8Z6L1-F1
#
_entry.id   AF-A0ABC8Z6L1-F1
#
_cell.length_a   1.000
_cell.length_b   1.000
_cell.length_c   1.000
_cell.angle_alpha   90.00
_cell.angle_beta   90.00
_cell.angle_gamma   90.00
#
_symmetry.space_group_name_H-M   'P 1'
#
loop_
_entity.id
_entity.type
_entity.pdbx_description
1 polymer ?
#
loop_
_entity_poly.entity_id
_entity_poly.type
_entity_poly.pdbx_seq_one_letter_code
_entity_poly.pdbx_strand_id
1 'polypeptide(L)'
;MGAGVRAHDPKHRRHEHDGRDGEPDAASLAAAYLYGDVLESVVERVPAPDLAAAARVSREWLRAVRAALRRRPRRLPWLVAHVQARGGRRRAAAYDPCAGAWLDVPSPPRHATPSHVRLLRDGARGDRVCALSLSGLAVAGDPLGAAGCVSMAAPRVWRVDPVLAAVGGRVVALGGACRLALADGEDAAAVEVHDEGGGGGGWVTCDPMPDALRDSASATWLAAAATDRRVYLVERATGWASWFDPAERRWGPARRLGPDPAVTVWGVAPGRAGAGVGERLVLFGAKRADKEAECTAVIQAWEVDGDTLEPIPSASGDAMPLELSERLFPREDDIDDEEDDLDDIDGERLSIGVCGNAAGGYVYNAAEPSRGAVLYELREEEEGKAKQGSAAAAVARWEWVPCAPAVQAEPLGRAILACSPVGLDDLAAAVASRAPH
;
A
#
# COMPACT_ATOMS: atom_id res chain seq x y z
N MET A 1 53.83 14.23 -68.02
CA MET A 1 54.14 15.65 -67.74
C MET A 1 53.71 15.94 -66.31
N GLY A 2 54.53 16.28 -65.32
CA GLY A 2 55.93 15.94 -64.98
C GLY A 2 55.91 15.30 -63.56
N ALA A 3 56.77 14.34 -63.22
CA ALA A 3 58.15 14.52 -62.70
C ALA A 3 58.20 15.39 -61.42
N GLY A 4 58.71 14.96 -60.25
CA GLY A 4 59.30 13.68 -59.85
C GLY A 4 59.99 13.75 -58.46
N VAL A 5 60.63 12.62 -58.11
CA VAL A 5 61.84 12.43 -57.26
C VAL A 5 61.64 12.58 -55.73
N ARG A 6 61.68 11.51 -54.90
CA ARG A 6 62.84 10.83 -54.24
C ARG A 6 63.77 11.83 -53.50
N ALA A 7 64.37 11.61 -52.34
CA ALA A 7 64.54 10.50 -51.40
C ALA A 7 65.17 11.05 -50.11
N HIS A 8 65.23 10.22 -49.07
CA HIS A 8 66.29 10.05 -48.06
C HIS A 8 65.81 10.01 -46.60
N ASP A 9 65.91 8.81 -46.03
CA ASP A 9 66.21 8.59 -44.63
C ASP A 9 67.75 8.74 -44.45
N PRO A 10 68.24 9.33 -43.34
CA PRO A 10 68.90 8.47 -42.34
C PRO A 10 68.74 8.91 -40.87
N LYS A 11 68.42 7.92 -40.02
CA LYS A 11 69.05 7.53 -38.74
C LYS A 11 69.58 8.61 -37.74
N HIS A 12 69.09 8.42 -36.50
CA HIS A 12 69.72 8.63 -35.18
C HIS A 12 69.91 10.05 -34.63
N ARG A 13 69.13 10.40 -33.59
CA ARG A 13 69.67 10.52 -32.21
C ARG A 13 68.55 10.56 -31.16
N ARG A 14 68.84 9.86 -30.05
CA ARG A 14 68.08 9.76 -28.80
C ARG A 14 67.79 11.13 -28.19
N HIS A 15 66.62 11.28 -27.57
CA HIS A 15 66.54 11.73 -26.19
C HIS A 15 65.32 11.13 -25.52
N GLU A 16 65.56 10.47 -24.40
CA GLU A 16 64.58 9.96 -23.45
C GLU A 16 63.61 11.07 -23.04
N HIS A 17 62.32 10.75 -22.95
CA HIS A 17 61.48 11.33 -21.92
C HIS A 17 60.40 10.33 -21.51
N ASP A 18 60.56 9.86 -20.28
CA ASP A 18 59.57 9.35 -19.33
C ASP A 18 58.39 8.53 -19.84
N GLY A 19 58.44 7.26 -19.45
CA GLY A 19 57.25 6.48 -19.23
C GLY A 19 56.39 7.10 -18.13
N ARG A 20 55.08 7.03 -18.36
CA ARG A 20 54.08 6.79 -17.33
C ARG A 20 52.86 6.25 -18.07
N ASP A 21 52.90 4.95 -18.31
CA ASP A 21 51.68 4.15 -18.31
C ASP A 21 51.06 4.36 -16.92
N GLY A 22 50.10 5.28 -16.85
CA GLY A 22 49.39 5.60 -15.62
C GLY A 22 48.53 4.40 -15.26
N GLU A 23 49.10 3.47 -14.47
CA GLU A 23 48.29 2.72 -13.52
C GLU A 23 47.38 3.71 -12.80
N PRO A 24 46.06 3.45 -12.73
CA PRO A 24 45.19 4.32 -11.96
C PRO A 24 45.73 4.37 -10.54
N ASP A 25 46.17 5.56 -10.13
CA ASP A 25 46.78 5.82 -8.83
C ASP A 25 45.91 5.16 -7.75
N ALA A 26 46.46 4.16 -7.05
CA ALA A 26 45.74 3.39 -6.05
C ALA A 26 45.13 4.30 -4.96
N ALA A 27 45.73 5.48 -4.73
CA ALA A 27 45.18 6.51 -3.86
C ALA A 27 43.93 7.19 -4.44
N SER A 28 43.88 7.42 -5.76
CA SER A 28 42.70 7.94 -6.47
C SER A 28 41.56 6.93 -6.48
N LEU A 29 41.87 5.64 -6.65
CA LEU A 29 40.89 4.56 -6.54
C LEU A 29 40.35 4.44 -5.11
N ALA A 30 41.24 4.40 -4.10
CA ALA A 30 40.86 4.31 -2.69
C ALA A 30 40.03 5.52 -2.22
N ALA A 31 40.37 6.73 -2.68
CA ALA A 31 39.56 7.92 -2.44
C ALA A 31 38.18 7.76 -3.08
N ALA A 32 38.08 7.33 -4.34
CA ALA A 32 36.80 7.10 -5.01
C ALA A 32 35.92 6.05 -4.29
N TYR A 33 36.53 4.99 -3.75
CA TYR A 33 35.83 3.98 -2.93
C TYR A 33 35.34 4.56 -1.59
N LEU A 34 36.17 5.32 -0.87
CA LEU A 34 35.77 5.99 0.37
C LEU A 34 34.67 7.05 0.15
N TYR A 35 34.74 7.81 -0.95
CA TYR A 35 33.70 8.78 -1.32
C TYR A 35 32.38 8.10 -1.67
N GLY A 36 32.42 6.93 -2.30
CA GLY A 36 31.23 6.12 -2.60
C GLY A 36 30.52 5.67 -1.33
N ASP A 37 31.25 5.08 -0.37
CA ASP A 37 30.68 4.56 0.87
C ASP A 37 30.13 5.67 1.79
N VAL A 38 30.80 6.83 1.84
CA VAL A 38 30.31 7.98 2.62
C VAL A 38 29.06 8.58 1.98
N LEU A 39 29.04 8.75 0.65
CA LEU A 39 27.88 9.31 -0.04
C LEU A 39 26.66 8.39 0.08
N GLU A 40 26.87 7.08 -0.05
CA GLU A 40 25.82 6.09 0.19
C GLU A 40 25.31 6.15 1.64
N SER A 41 26.20 6.26 2.63
CA SER A 41 25.84 6.39 4.06
C SER A 41 25.08 7.68 4.38
N VAL A 42 25.34 8.77 3.65
CA VAL A 42 24.57 10.02 3.79
C VAL A 42 23.18 9.81 3.18
N VAL A 43 23.14 9.35 1.94
CA VAL A 43 21.90 9.10 1.19
C VAL A 43 20.95 8.13 1.90
N GLU A 44 21.47 7.10 2.57
CA GLU A 44 20.66 6.18 3.37
C GLU A 44 19.86 6.85 4.51
N ARG A 45 20.30 8.04 4.95
CA ARG A 45 19.66 8.83 6.01
C ARG A 45 18.84 9.99 5.49
N VAL A 46 18.87 10.26 4.19
CA VAL A 46 18.14 11.38 3.57
C VAL A 46 16.65 11.01 3.44
N PRO A 47 15.71 11.86 3.89
CA PRO A 47 14.28 11.66 3.66
C PRO A 47 13.96 11.46 2.17
N ALA A 48 12.94 10.68 1.82
CA ALA A 48 12.70 10.40 0.39
C ALA A 48 12.46 11.63 -0.49
N PRO A 49 11.75 12.69 -0.03
CA PRO A 49 11.58 13.90 -0.84
C PRO A 49 12.91 14.51 -1.28
N ASP A 50 13.90 14.46 -0.40
CA ASP A 50 15.23 15.00 -0.64
C ASP A 50 16.08 14.04 -1.47
N LEU A 51 15.78 12.74 -1.49
CA LEU A 51 16.43 11.77 -2.39
C LEU A 51 16.17 12.09 -3.86
N ALA A 52 14.96 12.53 -4.21
CA ALA A 52 14.65 12.91 -5.59
C ALA A 52 15.46 14.15 -6.03
N ALA A 53 15.65 15.12 -5.13
CA ALA A 53 16.52 16.27 -5.37
C ALA A 53 18.00 15.86 -5.46
N ALA A 54 18.47 15.03 -4.53
CA ALA A 54 19.82 14.50 -4.47
C ALA A 54 20.19 13.72 -5.75
N ALA A 55 19.27 12.89 -6.26
CA ALA A 55 19.44 12.13 -7.49
C ALA A 55 19.67 12.99 -8.74
N ARG A 56 19.33 14.30 -8.69
CA ARG A 56 19.50 15.24 -9.81
C ARG A 56 20.80 16.07 -9.71
N VAL A 57 21.55 15.97 -8.61
CA VAL A 57 22.77 16.76 -8.39
C VAL A 57 23.90 16.33 -9.36
N SER A 58 24.20 15.04 -9.44
CA SER A 58 25.20 14.49 -10.36
C SER A 58 24.96 13.00 -10.65
N ARG A 59 25.74 12.42 -11.58
CA ARG A 59 25.68 10.97 -11.88
C ARG A 59 26.14 10.12 -10.70
N GLU A 60 27.08 10.61 -9.91
CA GLU A 60 27.63 9.97 -8.72
C GLU A 60 26.57 9.95 -7.60
N TRP A 61 25.86 11.06 -7.40
CA TRP A 61 24.71 11.10 -6.49
C TRP A 61 23.60 10.15 -6.92
N LEU A 62 23.24 10.12 -8.22
CA LEU A 62 22.26 9.16 -8.72
C LEU A 62 22.71 7.71 -8.50
N ARG A 63 24.00 7.40 -8.69
CA ARG A 63 24.56 6.07 -8.39
C ARG A 63 24.47 5.75 -6.91
N ALA A 64 24.84 6.67 -6.03
CA ALA A 64 24.76 6.48 -4.58
C ALA A 64 23.32 6.31 -4.11
N VAL A 65 22.37 7.10 -4.63
CA VAL A 65 20.92 6.92 -4.40
C VAL A 65 20.47 5.53 -4.83
N ARG A 66 20.83 5.09 -6.03
CA ARG A 66 20.49 3.75 -6.51
C ARG A 66 21.16 2.65 -5.69
N ALA A 67 22.39 2.84 -5.25
CA ALA A 67 23.11 1.88 -4.43
C ALA A 67 22.50 1.77 -3.02
N ALA A 68 22.22 2.91 -2.37
CA ALA A 68 21.54 2.97 -1.08
C ALA A 68 20.14 2.30 -1.14
N LEU A 69 19.34 2.58 -2.17
CA LEU A 69 18.03 1.94 -2.35
C LEU A 69 18.11 0.43 -2.62
N ARG A 70 19.24 -0.06 -3.18
CA ARG A 70 19.48 -1.50 -3.33
C ARG A 70 19.95 -2.15 -2.03
N ARG A 71 20.82 -1.47 -1.26
CA ARG A 71 21.35 -1.96 0.02
C ARG A 71 20.27 -1.97 1.10
N ARG A 72 19.47 -0.92 1.17
CA ARG A 72 18.36 -0.76 2.11
C ARG A 72 17.08 -0.42 1.34
N PRO A 73 16.44 -1.41 0.70
CA PRO A 73 15.17 -1.19 0.03
C PRO A 73 14.16 -0.64 1.03
N ARG A 74 13.50 0.45 0.64
CA ARG A 74 12.40 1.04 1.42
C ARG A 74 11.16 0.16 1.25
N ARG A 75 11.14 -0.97 1.97
CA ARG A 75 10.14 -2.03 1.81
C ARG A 75 8.77 -1.65 2.37
N LEU A 76 8.74 -0.83 3.42
CA LEU A 76 7.50 -0.37 4.03
C LEU A 76 6.76 0.57 3.07
N PRO A 77 5.45 0.35 2.83
CA PRO A 77 4.66 1.22 1.98
C PRO A 77 4.44 2.56 2.68
N TRP A 78 4.26 3.63 1.91
CA TRP A 78 3.85 4.92 2.43
C TRP A 78 2.36 4.90 2.74
N LEU A 79 1.93 5.60 3.79
CA LEU A 79 0.51 5.85 4.05
C LEU A 79 0.09 7.12 3.32
N VAL A 80 -0.91 7.02 2.44
CA VAL A 80 -1.47 8.18 1.73
C VAL A 80 -2.89 8.42 2.20
N ALA A 81 -3.13 9.61 2.74
CA ALA A 81 -4.44 10.06 3.19
C ALA A 81 -5.07 10.98 2.14
N HIS A 82 -6.11 10.51 1.47
CA HIS A 82 -6.91 11.31 0.54
C HIS A 82 -8.17 11.81 1.23
N VAL A 83 -8.34 13.12 1.27
CA VAL A 83 -9.46 13.77 1.95
C VAL A 83 -10.31 14.53 0.94
N GLN A 84 -11.59 14.20 0.92
CA GLN A 84 -12.61 14.90 0.16
C GLN A 84 -13.39 15.81 1.11
N ALA A 85 -13.09 17.11 1.07
CA ALA A 85 -13.74 18.13 1.87
C ALA A 85 -15.15 18.44 1.35
N ARG A 86 -15.97 19.05 2.22
CA ARG A 86 -17.25 19.65 1.82
C ARG A 86 -16.99 20.72 0.77
N GLY A 87 -17.73 20.68 -0.34
CA GLY A 87 -17.49 21.55 -1.51
C GLY A 87 -16.53 20.97 -2.56
N GLY A 88 -16.15 19.70 -2.44
CA GLY A 88 -15.44 18.97 -3.50
C GLY A 88 -13.94 19.28 -3.59
N ARG A 89 -13.40 20.10 -2.68
CA ARG A 89 -11.96 20.30 -2.56
C ARG A 89 -11.31 18.99 -2.08
N ARG A 90 -10.20 18.62 -2.73
CA ARG A 90 -9.44 17.43 -2.40
C ARG A 90 -8.07 17.80 -1.93
N ARG A 91 -7.64 17.17 -0.84
CA ARG A 91 -6.29 17.26 -0.30
C ARG A 91 -5.75 15.85 -0.15
N ALA A 92 -4.45 15.72 -0.33
CA ALA A 92 -3.76 14.48 -0.02
C ALA A 92 -2.51 14.80 0.80
N ALA A 93 -2.18 13.90 1.73
CA ALA A 93 -0.93 13.90 2.45
C ALA A 93 -0.35 12.50 2.40
N ALA A 94 0.98 12.38 2.35
CA ALA A 94 1.67 11.10 2.32
C ALA A 94 2.71 11.02 3.43
N TYR A 95 2.71 9.93 4.19
CA TYR A 95 3.63 9.69 5.30
C TYR A 95 4.79 8.82 4.83
N ASP A 96 6.02 9.32 4.99
CA ASP A 96 7.25 8.56 4.75
C ASP A 96 7.63 7.81 6.04
N PRO A 97 7.47 6.48 6.12
CA PRO A 97 7.81 5.71 7.31
C PRO A 97 9.32 5.72 7.63
N CYS A 98 10.18 6.09 6.67
CA CYS A 98 11.61 6.22 6.93
C CYS A 98 11.97 7.58 7.56
N ALA A 99 11.20 8.63 7.27
CA ALA A 99 11.40 9.97 7.82
C ALA A 99 10.54 10.25 9.05
N GLY A 100 9.49 9.46 9.28
CA GLY A 100 8.55 9.66 10.37
C GLY A 100 7.66 10.91 10.17
N ALA A 101 7.48 11.36 8.93
CA ALA A 101 6.89 12.67 8.63
C ALA A 101 5.85 12.62 7.51
N TRP A 102 4.84 13.48 7.64
CA TRP A 102 3.84 13.75 6.60
C TRP A 102 4.35 14.78 5.59
N LEU A 103 3.95 14.58 4.34
CA LEU A 103 4.28 15.42 3.20
C LEU A 103 2.99 15.82 2.50
N ASP A 104 2.84 17.10 2.21
CA ASP A 104 1.70 17.57 1.42
C ASP A 104 1.82 17.09 -0.02
N VAL A 105 0.82 16.37 -0.50
CA VAL A 105 0.76 15.95 -1.89
C VAL A 105 0.02 17.02 -2.70
N PRO A 106 0.64 17.60 -3.73
CA PRO A 106 -0.02 18.61 -4.56
C PRO A 106 -1.28 18.04 -5.20
N SER A 107 -2.40 18.75 -5.06
CA SER A 107 -3.62 18.37 -5.77
C SER A 107 -3.44 18.65 -7.26
N PRO A 108 -3.67 17.67 -8.17
CA PRO A 108 -3.59 17.94 -9.60
C PRO A 108 -4.60 19.03 -9.99
N PRO A 109 -4.21 19.95 -10.90
CA PRO A 109 -5.10 21.01 -11.35
C PRO A 109 -6.27 20.43 -12.14
N ARG A 110 -7.47 20.44 -11.54
CA ARG A 110 -8.78 20.41 -12.21
C ARG A 110 -8.93 19.40 -13.35
N HIS A 111 -8.70 18.11 -13.10
CA HIS A 111 -9.32 17.08 -13.93
C HIS A 111 -10.44 16.38 -13.17
N ALA A 112 -11.58 16.29 -13.83
CA ALA A 112 -12.88 15.92 -13.32
C ALA A 112 -12.86 14.56 -12.61
N THR A 113 -12.55 14.57 -11.32
CA THR A 113 -12.72 13.38 -10.50
C THR A 113 -14.17 13.33 -10.02
N PRO A 114 -14.96 12.30 -10.38
CA PRO A 114 -16.34 12.15 -9.93
C PRO A 114 -16.44 12.07 -8.41
N SER A 115 -17.64 12.36 -7.90
CA SER A 115 -18.03 12.42 -6.49
C SER A 115 -17.73 11.16 -5.65
N HIS A 116 -17.31 10.05 -6.29
CA HIS A 116 -17.12 8.74 -5.67
C HIS A 116 -15.68 8.22 -5.83
N VAL A 117 -14.79 8.73 -4.97
CA VAL A 117 -13.42 8.23 -4.88
C VAL A 117 -13.41 6.86 -4.21
N ARG A 118 -12.61 5.94 -4.76
CA ARG A 118 -12.38 4.59 -4.24
C ARG A 118 -10.89 4.25 -4.31
N LEU A 119 -10.52 3.18 -3.62
CA LEU A 119 -9.20 2.60 -3.72
C LEU A 119 -9.25 1.41 -4.67
N LEU A 120 -8.28 1.36 -5.57
CA LEU A 120 -7.92 0.19 -6.33
C LEU A 120 -6.74 -0.47 -5.60
N ARG A 121 -6.98 -1.63 -4.97
CA ARG A 121 -5.92 -2.39 -4.28
C ARG A 121 -5.02 -3.06 -5.32
N ASP A 122 -3.73 -2.76 -5.35
CA ASP A 122 -2.78 -3.39 -6.28
C ASP A 122 -1.64 -4.02 -5.46
N GLY A 123 -1.61 -5.34 -5.41
CA GLY A 123 -0.61 -6.07 -4.61
C GLY A 123 0.82 -5.86 -5.09
N ALA A 124 1.03 -5.54 -6.38
CA ALA A 124 2.35 -5.39 -6.97
C ALA A 124 2.83 -3.94 -6.96
N ARG A 125 1.93 -2.97 -7.19
CA ARG A 125 2.27 -1.55 -7.32
C ARG A 125 1.75 -0.67 -6.18
N GLY A 126 1.06 -1.26 -5.22
CA GLY A 126 0.38 -0.57 -4.12
C GLY A 126 -0.88 0.17 -4.53
N ASP A 127 -1.64 0.58 -3.53
CA ASP A 127 -2.97 1.14 -3.72
C ASP A 127 -2.95 2.37 -4.63
N ARG A 128 -4.01 2.51 -5.43
CA ARG A 128 -4.21 3.68 -6.28
C ARG A 128 -5.58 4.28 -6.01
N VAL A 129 -5.65 5.60 -6.08
CA VAL A 129 -6.93 6.28 -6.09
C VAL A 129 -7.60 6.06 -7.44
N CYS A 130 -8.86 5.71 -7.41
CA CYS A 130 -9.70 5.67 -8.59
C CYS A 130 -11.01 6.40 -8.34
N ALA A 131 -11.68 6.72 -9.44
CA ALA A 131 -12.94 7.41 -9.44
C ALA A 131 -13.89 6.66 -10.38
N LEU A 132 -14.93 6.07 -9.79
CA LEU A 132 -15.93 5.31 -10.52
C LEU A 132 -17.14 6.20 -10.81
N SER A 133 -17.62 6.16 -12.05
CA SER A 133 -18.83 6.83 -12.50
C SER A 133 -19.65 5.90 -13.38
N LEU A 134 -20.84 6.35 -13.77
CA LEU A 134 -21.70 5.62 -14.71
C LEU A 134 -21.08 5.46 -16.10
N SER A 135 -20.18 6.35 -16.51
CA SER A 135 -19.60 6.37 -17.86
C SER A 135 -18.19 5.82 -17.95
N GLY A 136 -17.49 5.69 -16.82
CA GLY A 136 -16.12 5.19 -16.82
C GLY A 136 -15.52 5.00 -15.43
N LEU A 137 -14.40 4.30 -15.42
CA LEU A 137 -13.48 4.20 -14.29
C LEU A 137 -12.20 4.97 -14.64
N ALA A 138 -11.80 5.92 -13.78
CA ALA A 138 -10.53 6.63 -13.92
C ALA A 138 -9.60 6.21 -12.78
N VAL A 139 -8.39 5.74 -13.10
CA VAL A 139 -7.40 5.26 -12.13
C VAL A 139 -6.19 6.18 -12.15
N ALA A 140 -5.71 6.63 -11.00
CA ALA A 140 -4.48 7.40 -10.89
C ALA A 140 -3.27 6.63 -11.45
N GLY A 141 -2.43 7.32 -12.23
CA GLY A 141 -1.22 6.73 -12.81
C GLY A 141 -0.15 6.38 -11.77
N ASP A 142 -0.11 7.15 -10.68
CA ASP A 142 0.85 7.08 -9.59
C ASP A 142 0.14 6.97 -8.21
N PRO A 143 0.84 6.51 -7.16
CA PRO A 143 0.26 6.33 -5.83
C PRO A 143 -0.12 7.65 -5.13
N LEU A 144 0.52 8.77 -5.48
CA LEU A 144 0.24 10.08 -4.88
C LEU A 144 -0.94 10.78 -5.58
N GLY A 145 -1.32 10.31 -6.77
CA GLY A 145 -2.34 10.96 -7.61
C GLY A 145 -1.87 12.27 -8.23
N ALA A 146 -0.56 12.45 -8.40
CA ALA A 146 0.05 13.62 -9.02
C ALA A 146 0.12 13.51 -10.56
N ALA A 147 0.14 12.30 -11.10
CA ALA A 147 0.14 12.00 -12.52
C ALA A 147 -1.29 11.95 -13.10
N GLY A 148 -1.38 11.94 -14.43
CA GLY A 148 -2.65 11.81 -15.14
C GLY A 148 -3.38 10.50 -14.81
N CYS A 149 -4.70 10.51 -14.91
CA CYS A 149 -5.51 9.29 -14.76
C CYS A 149 -5.54 8.48 -16.06
N VAL A 150 -5.50 7.16 -15.94
CA VAL A 150 -5.87 6.23 -17.01
C VAL A 150 -7.39 6.06 -16.99
N SER A 151 -8.04 6.31 -18.11
CA SER A 151 -9.50 6.14 -18.25
C SER A 151 -9.82 4.78 -18.86
N MET A 152 -10.81 4.11 -18.28
CA MET A 152 -11.30 2.79 -18.67
C MET A 152 -12.82 2.87 -18.82
N ALA A 153 -13.40 1.93 -19.58
CA ALA A 153 -14.85 1.76 -19.65
C ALA A 153 -15.44 1.51 -18.25
N ALA A 154 -16.70 1.87 -18.02
CA ALA A 154 -17.39 1.53 -16.78
C ALA A 154 -17.67 0.02 -16.71
N PRO A 155 -17.68 -0.59 -15.50
CA PRO A 155 -18.29 -1.90 -15.29
C PRO A 155 -19.72 -1.93 -15.84
N ARG A 156 -20.17 -3.10 -16.29
CA ARG A 156 -21.54 -3.26 -16.83
C ARG A 156 -22.58 -3.12 -15.73
N VAL A 157 -22.26 -3.63 -14.55
CA VAL A 157 -23.12 -3.49 -13.37
C VAL A 157 -22.84 -2.13 -12.72
N TRP A 158 -23.89 -1.31 -12.56
CA TRP A 158 -23.75 -0.05 -11.84
C TRP A 158 -23.48 -0.33 -10.35
N ARG A 159 -22.41 0.26 -9.82
CA ARG A 159 -21.95 0.05 -8.45
C ARG A 159 -21.91 1.37 -7.66
N VAL A 160 -22.31 1.29 -6.40
CA VAL A 160 -22.25 2.38 -5.41
C VAL A 160 -20.99 2.27 -4.57
N ASP A 161 -20.68 1.05 -4.08
CA ASP A 161 -19.58 0.83 -3.15
C ASP A 161 -18.86 -0.52 -3.37
N PRO A 162 -18.23 -0.71 -4.55
CA PRO A 162 -17.54 -1.95 -4.87
C PRO A 162 -16.17 -2.02 -4.20
N VAL A 163 -15.68 -3.25 -4.00
CA VAL A 163 -14.25 -3.49 -3.82
C VAL A 163 -13.60 -3.51 -5.20
N LEU A 164 -12.57 -2.68 -5.39
CA LEU A 164 -11.79 -2.61 -6.62
C LEU A 164 -10.36 -3.08 -6.36
N ALA A 165 -9.84 -3.95 -7.22
CA ALA A 165 -8.47 -4.44 -7.14
C ALA A 165 -7.82 -4.58 -8.52
N ALA A 166 -6.50 -4.42 -8.58
CA ALA A 166 -5.67 -4.71 -9.73
C ALA A 166 -4.76 -5.92 -9.42
N VAL A 167 -4.86 -6.96 -10.24
CA VAL A 167 -4.21 -8.25 -10.02
C VAL A 167 -3.74 -8.81 -11.35
N GLY A 168 -2.45 -9.12 -11.47
CA GLY A 168 -1.88 -9.71 -12.70
C GLY A 168 -2.17 -8.92 -13.99
N GLY A 169 -2.28 -7.59 -13.92
CA GLY A 169 -2.62 -6.72 -15.06
C GLY A 169 -4.12 -6.58 -15.37
N ARG A 170 -4.99 -7.18 -14.56
CA ARG A 170 -6.45 -7.09 -14.69
C ARG A 170 -7.02 -6.20 -13.59
N VAL A 171 -8.12 -5.50 -13.89
CA VAL A 171 -8.89 -4.77 -12.88
C VAL A 171 -10.15 -5.56 -12.55
N VAL A 172 -10.45 -5.72 -11.27
CA VAL A 172 -11.60 -6.50 -10.78
C VAL A 172 -12.52 -5.57 -9.99
N ALA A 173 -13.82 -5.70 -10.24
CA ALA A 173 -14.89 -5.06 -9.47
C ALA A 173 -15.75 -6.13 -8.79
N LEU A 174 -15.79 -6.10 -7.46
CA LEU A 174 -16.43 -7.09 -6.61
C LEU A 174 -17.54 -6.42 -5.80
N GLY A 175 -18.79 -6.92 -5.92
CA GLY A 175 -19.93 -6.44 -5.16
C GLY A 175 -20.25 -4.94 -5.33
N GLY A 176 -21.02 -4.40 -4.41
CA GLY A 176 -21.38 -2.99 -4.32
C GLY A 176 -22.38 -2.57 -5.39
N ALA A 177 -23.09 -3.51 -6.02
CA ALA A 177 -24.04 -3.20 -7.07
C ALA A 177 -25.21 -2.35 -6.53
N CYS A 178 -25.67 -1.42 -7.34
CA CYS A 178 -26.82 -0.58 -7.00
C CYS A 178 -28.10 -1.40 -7.10
N ARG A 179 -28.68 -1.78 -5.96
CA ARG A 179 -29.92 -2.58 -5.92
C ARG A 179 -31.09 -1.99 -6.71
N LEU A 180 -31.14 -0.66 -6.82
CA LEU A 180 -32.18 0.05 -7.59
C LEU A 180 -32.01 -0.06 -9.11
N ALA A 181 -30.83 -0.47 -9.57
CA ALA A 181 -30.49 -0.57 -10.97
C ALA A 181 -30.18 -1.98 -11.44
N LEU A 182 -30.28 -2.97 -10.55
CA LEU A 182 -30.24 -4.37 -10.92
C LEU A 182 -31.48 -4.68 -11.75
N ALA A 183 -31.27 -5.26 -12.93
CA ALA A 183 -32.35 -5.87 -13.69
C ALA A 183 -32.83 -7.18 -13.02
N ASP A 184 -34.00 -7.66 -13.42
CA ASP A 184 -34.52 -8.96 -12.94
C ASP A 184 -33.49 -10.07 -13.20
N GLY A 185 -33.02 -10.72 -12.13
CA GLY A 185 -32.03 -11.80 -12.18
C GLY A 185 -30.56 -11.35 -12.06
N GLU A 186 -30.27 -10.05 -11.94
CA GLU A 186 -28.92 -9.58 -11.64
C GLU A 186 -28.60 -9.63 -10.13
N ASP A 187 -27.34 -9.89 -9.82
CA ASP A 187 -26.89 -10.19 -8.46
C ASP A 187 -26.20 -8.98 -7.80
N ALA A 188 -26.58 -8.67 -6.57
CA ALA A 188 -25.92 -7.63 -5.78
C ALA A 188 -24.44 -7.95 -5.51
N ALA A 189 -24.10 -9.25 -5.51
CA ALA A 189 -22.76 -9.80 -5.36
C ALA A 189 -22.04 -10.01 -6.71
N ALA A 190 -22.42 -9.27 -7.75
CA ALA A 190 -21.81 -9.39 -9.07
C ALA A 190 -20.30 -9.12 -9.07
N VAL A 191 -19.58 -9.91 -9.87
CA VAL A 191 -18.14 -9.82 -10.06
C VAL A 191 -17.85 -9.56 -11.53
N GLU A 192 -16.99 -8.58 -11.82
CA GLU A 192 -16.56 -8.29 -13.17
C GLU A 192 -15.04 -8.11 -13.23
N VAL A 193 -14.43 -8.63 -14.30
CA VAL A 193 -12.99 -8.50 -14.57
C VAL A 193 -12.81 -7.74 -15.88
N HIS A 194 -12.01 -6.69 -15.85
CA HIS A 194 -11.52 -5.98 -17.01
C HIS A 194 -10.13 -6.51 -17.38
N ASP A 195 -10.02 -7.04 -18.60
CA ASP A 195 -8.76 -7.47 -19.20
C ASP A 195 -8.41 -6.54 -20.37
N GLU A 196 -7.17 -6.03 -20.40
CA GLU A 196 -6.66 -5.21 -21.50
C GLU A 196 -6.07 -6.07 -22.65
N GLY A 197 -6.01 -7.39 -22.48
CA GLY A 197 -5.48 -8.32 -23.47
C GLY A 197 -6.36 -8.51 -24.70
N GLY A 198 -5.87 -8.03 -25.86
CA GLY A 198 -6.27 -8.50 -27.19
C GLY A 198 -7.52 -7.85 -27.81
N GLY A 199 -7.36 -6.63 -28.34
CA GLY A 199 -8.31 -6.06 -29.33
C GLY A 199 -9.64 -5.58 -28.74
N GLY A 200 -9.59 -4.48 -27.99
CA GLY A 200 -10.77 -3.83 -27.41
C GLY A 200 -11.10 -4.41 -26.03
N GLY A 201 -10.29 -4.04 -25.03
CA GLY A 201 -10.50 -4.44 -23.64
C GLY A 201 -11.92 -4.10 -23.14
N GLY A 202 -12.43 -4.92 -22.23
CA GLY A 202 -13.77 -4.75 -21.71
C GLY A 202 -14.04 -5.57 -20.45
N TRP A 203 -15.12 -5.22 -19.77
CA TRP A 203 -15.58 -5.91 -18.56
C TRP A 203 -16.28 -7.21 -18.92
N VAL A 204 -15.88 -8.28 -18.23
CA VAL A 204 -16.48 -9.62 -18.34
C VAL A 204 -17.06 -10.02 -17.00
N THR A 205 -18.33 -10.38 -16.99
CA THR A 205 -19.03 -10.92 -15.82
C THR A 205 -18.47 -12.29 -15.45
N CYS A 206 -18.29 -12.53 -14.15
CA CYS A 206 -17.85 -13.78 -13.56
C CYS A 206 -18.90 -14.31 -12.58
N ASP A 207 -18.63 -15.47 -12.00
CA ASP A 207 -19.48 -16.02 -10.94
C ASP A 207 -19.58 -15.02 -9.77
N PRO A 208 -20.78 -14.85 -9.18
CA PRO A 208 -20.99 -13.92 -8.07
C PRO A 208 -20.22 -14.36 -6.83
N MET A 209 -20.14 -13.49 -5.84
CA MET A 209 -19.46 -13.81 -4.57
C MET A 209 -20.12 -15.04 -3.91
N PRO A 210 -19.35 -15.86 -3.17
CA PRO A 210 -19.89 -16.99 -2.43
C PRO A 210 -21.00 -16.56 -1.47
N ASP A 211 -21.97 -17.44 -1.22
CA ASP A 211 -23.16 -17.13 -0.43
C ASP A 211 -22.84 -16.55 0.95
N ALA A 212 -21.74 -17.01 1.57
CA ALA A 212 -21.26 -16.49 2.86
C ALA A 212 -20.88 -15.00 2.85
N LEU A 213 -20.58 -14.42 1.69
CA LEU A 213 -20.21 -12.99 1.52
C LEU A 213 -21.29 -12.19 0.79
N ARG A 214 -22.31 -12.85 0.24
CA ARG A 214 -23.30 -12.28 -0.67
C ARG A 214 -24.12 -11.17 -0.01
N ASP A 215 -24.51 -11.35 1.24
CA ASP A 215 -25.32 -10.37 1.99
C ASP A 215 -24.52 -9.12 2.39
N SER A 216 -23.19 -9.27 2.47
CA SER A 216 -22.22 -8.22 2.83
C SER A 216 -21.40 -7.75 1.63
N ALA A 217 -21.93 -7.87 0.42
CA ALA A 217 -21.25 -7.54 -0.84
C ALA A 217 -21.08 -6.01 -1.04
N SER A 218 -20.42 -5.29 -0.14
CA SER A 218 -20.07 -3.87 -0.23
C SER A 218 -18.73 -3.61 0.46
N ALA A 219 -17.93 -2.66 -0.04
CA ALA A 219 -16.65 -2.32 0.58
C ALA A 219 -16.79 -1.79 2.03
N THR A 220 -17.96 -1.23 2.40
CA THR A 220 -18.31 -0.90 3.79
C THR A 220 -18.20 -2.11 4.73
N TRP A 221 -18.65 -3.28 4.29
CA TRP A 221 -18.73 -4.50 5.12
C TRP A 221 -17.55 -5.45 4.91
N LEU A 222 -16.77 -5.23 3.85
CA LEU A 222 -15.64 -6.07 3.48
C LEU A 222 -14.32 -5.37 3.77
N ALA A 223 -13.38 -6.13 4.33
CA ALA A 223 -11.96 -5.84 4.23
C ALA A 223 -11.41 -6.57 3.01
N ALA A 224 -10.46 -5.95 2.31
CA ALA A 224 -9.90 -6.51 1.08
C ALA A 224 -8.39 -6.31 1.03
N ALA A 225 -7.69 -7.36 0.58
CA ALA A 225 -6.27 -7.35 0.26
C ALA A 225 -6.07 -7.87 -1.16
N ALA A 226 -5.10 -7.34 -1.89
CA ALA A 226 -4.75 -7.81 -3.22
C ALA A 226 -3.30 -8.27 -3.23
N THR A 227 -3.04 -9.39 -3.88
CA THR A 227 -1.69 -9.87 -4.21
C THR A 227 -1.47 -9.74 -5.72
N ASP A 228 -0.37 -10.29 -6.22
CA ASP A 228 -0.11 -10.39 -7.66
C ASP A 228 -1.06 -11.38 -8.36
N ARG A 229 -1.64 -12.35 -7.63
CA ARG A 229 -2.49 -13.40 -8.21
C ARG A 229 -3.96 -13.33 -7.82
N ARG A 230 -4.31 -12.82 -6.64
CA ARG A 230 -5.67 -12.93 -6.11
C ARG A 230 -6.13 -11.69 -5.37
N VAL A 231 -7.45 -11.57 -5.25
CA VAL A 231 -8.11 -10.63 -4.33
C VAL A 231 -8.69 -11.43 -3.17
N TYR A 232 -8.32 -11.05 -1.96
CA TYR A 232 -8.79 -11.65 -0.72
C TYR A 232 -9.84 -10.75 -0.09
N LEU A 233 -10.93 -11.35 0.36
CA LEU A 233 -12.03 -10.66 1.03
C LEU A 233 -12.30 -11.27 2.38
N VAL A 234 -12.57 -10.41 3.36
CA VAL A 234 -13.02 -10.80 4.70
C VAL A 234 -14.22 -9.94 5.08
N GLU A 235 -15.33 -10.56 5.45
CA GLU A 235 -16.46 -9.89 6.07
C GLU A 235 -16.06 -9.42 7.47
N ARG A 236 -16.12 -8.10 7.66
CA ARG A 236 -15.60 -7.42 8.85
C ARG A 236 -16.24 -7.92 10.13
N ALA A 237 -17.54 -8.22 10.15
CA ALA A 237 -18.25 -8.55 11.39
C ALA A 237 -18.17 -10.04 11.77
N THR A 238 -18.09 -10.95 10.79
CA THR A 238 -18.25 -12.39 11.04
C THR A 238 -16.96 -13.17 10.91
N GLY A 239 -15.98 -12.60 10.19
CA GLY A 239 -14.74 -13.27 9.80
C GLY A 239 -14.91 -14.23 8.62
N TRP A 240 -16.05 -14.26 7.93
CA TRP A 240 -16.17 -15.02 6.68
C TRP A 240 -15.18 -14.49 5.64
N ALA A 241 -14.46 -15.37 4.98
CA ALA A 241 -13.42 -15.01 4.04
C ALA A 241 -13.42 -15.93 2.83
N SER A 242 -12.99 -15.37 1.70
CA SER A 242 -12.74 -16.09 0.46
C SER A 242 -11.74 -15.29 -0.39
N TRP A 243 -11.29 -15.89 -1.49
CA TRP A 243 -10.43 -15.23 -2.46
C TRP A 243 -10.96 -15.43 -3.87
N PHE A 244 -10.67 -14.47 -4.74
CA PHE A 244 -10.99 -14.51 -6.16
C PHE A 244 -9.71 -14.46 -6.99
N ASP A 245 -9.55 -15.42 -7.89
CA ASP A 245 -8.48 -15.45 -8.88
C ASP A 245 -9.03 -14.88 -10.20
N PRO A 246 -8.59 -13.69 -10.64
CA PRO A 246 -9.08 -13.07 -11.87
C PRO A 246 -8.46 -13.64 -13.15
N ALA A 247 -7.35 -14.37 -13.07
CA ALA A 247 -6.81 -15.08 -14.23
C ALA A 247 -7.67 -16.30 -14.54
N GLU A 248 -8.05 -17.03 -13.50
CA GLU A 248 -8.87 -18.24 -13.60
C GLU A 248 -10.39 -17.96 -13.47
N ARG A 249 -10.76 -16.72 -13.14
CA ARG A 249 -12.12 -16.23 -12.90
C ARG A 249 -12.92 -17.09 -11.92
N ARG A 250 -12.25 -17.57 -10.87
CA ARG A 250 -12.83 -18.51 -9.91
C ARG A 250 -12.69 -18.03 -8.48
N TRP A 251 -13.65 -18.43 -7.68
CA TRP A 251 -13.59 -18.29 -6.23
C TRP A 251 -12.87 -19.47 -5.59
N GLY A 252 -12.11 -19.16 -4.55
CA GLY A 252 -11.63 -20.13 -3.58
C GLY A 252 -12.74 -20.58 -2.63
N PRO A 253 -12.42 -21.48 -1.69
CA PRO A 253 -13.37 -21.86 -0.65
C PRO A 253 -13.77 -20.65 0.19
N ALA A 254 -15.04 -20.61 0.61
CA ALA A 254 -15.49 -19.70 1.66
C ALA A 254 -15.27 -20.36 3.03
N ARG A 255 -14.58 -19.67 3.95
CA ARG A 255 -14.32 -20.16 5.30
C ARG A 255 -14.50 -19.05 6.32
N ARG A 256 -14.94 -19.42 7.52
CA ARG A 256 -14.95 -18.50 8.65
C ARG A 256 -13.58 -18.52 9.31
N LEU A 257 -12.90 -17.38 9.32
CA LEU A 257 -11.67 -17.18 10.06
C LEU A 257 -12.02 -17.18 11.55
N GLY A 258 -11.41 -18.09 12.31
CA GLY A 258 -11.71 -18.28 13.73
C GLY A 258 -10.50 -18.55 14.61
N PRO A 259 -9.38 -17.80 14.48
CA PRO A 259 -8.27 -17.96 15.41
C PRO A 259 -8.66 -17.56 16.86
N ASP A 260 -9.66 -16.68 17.03
CA ASP A 260 -10.18 -16.26 18.32
C ASP A 260 -11.69 -15.92 18.22
N PRO A 261 -12.57 -16.61 18.99
CA PRO A 261 -14.02 -16.37 18.95
C PRO A 261 -14.46 -15.03 19.57
N ALA A 262 -13.60 -14.35 20.34
CA ALA A 262 -13.91 -13.05 20.96
C ALA A 262 -13.74 -11.86 20.01
N VAL A 263 -13.13 -12.08 18.83
CA VAL A 263 -12.97 -11.03 17.82
C VAL A 263 -14.30 -10.68 17.19
N THR A 264 -14.62 -9.39 17.19
CA THR A 264 -15.87 -8.86 16.64
C THR A 264 -15.67 -8.15 15.31
N VAL A 265 -14.45 -7.68 15.03
CA VAL A 265 -14.13 -6.96 13.78
C VAL A 265 -12.84 -7.45 13.16
N TRP A 266 -12.86 -7.66 11.84
CA TRP A 266 -11.77 -8.24 11.06
C TRP A 266 -11.24 -7.29 9.98
N GLY A 267 -9.94 -7.36 9.73
CA GLY A 267 -9.23 -6.70 8.64
C GLY A 267 -8.17 -7.62 8.03
N VAL A 268 -7.80 -7.41 6.77
CA VAL A 268 -6.82 -8.27 6.08
C VAL A 268 -5.82 -7.43 5.31
N ALA A 269 -4.56 -7.90 5.28
CA ALA A 269 -3.50 -7.35 4.45
C ALA A 269 -2.68 -8.46 3.78
N PRO A 270 -1.97 -8.16 2.68
CA PRO A 270 -0.97 -9.07 2.13
C PRO A 270 0.12 -9.37 3.16
N GLY A 271 0.51 -10.63 3.27
CA GLY A 271 1.64 -11.08 4.09
C GLY A 271 2.90 -11.31 3.26
N ARG A 272 4.00 -11.64 3.93
CA ARG A 272 5.25 -11.99 3.26
C ARG A 272 5.17 -13.42 2.73
N ALA A 273 5.23 -13.60 1.42
CA ALA A 273 5.38 -14.93 0.83
C ALA A 273 6.81 -15.46 1.10
N GLY A 274 6.92 -16.66 1.65
CA GLY A 274 8.20 -17.37 1.80
C GLY A 274 8.66 -17.95 0.46
N ALA A 275 9.98 -18.11 0.27
CA ALA A 275 10.51 -18.73 -0.96
C ALA A 275 9.94 -20.15 -1.14
N GLY A 276 9.16 -20.37 -2.21
CA GLY A 276 8.53 -21.67 -2.50
C GLY A 276 7.28 -21.99 -1.67
N VAL A 277 6.83 -21.06 -0.82
CA VAL A 277 5.55 -21.16 -0.09
C VAL A 277 4.49 -20.38 -0.86
N GLY A 278 3.23 -20.81 -0.77
CA GLY A 278 2.08 -20.12 -1.35
C GLY A 278 1.95 -18.67 -0.84
N GLU A 279 0.95 -17.95 -1.36
CA GLU A 279 0.65 -16.60 -0.89
C GLU A 279 0.34 -16.63 0.61
N ARG A 280 0.78 -15.60 1.34
CA ARG A 280 0.47 -15.46 2.78
C ARG A 280 -0.28 -14.16 3.03
N LEU A 281 -1.08 -14.15 4.07
CA LEU A 281 -1.87 -13.01 4.51
C LEU A 281 -1.61 -12.72 5.97
N VAL A 282 -1.91 -11.49 6.37
CA VAL A 282 -2.01 -11.10 7.77
C VAL A 282 -3.43 -10.68 8.05
N LEU A 283 -4.06 -11.39 8.98
CA LEU A 283 -5.40 -11.13 9.49
C LEU A 283 -5.28 -10.30 10.76
N PHE A 284 -6.05 -9.22 10.85
CA PHE A 284 -6.15 -8.39 12.04
C PHE A 284 -7.55 -8.54 12.62
N GLY A 285 -7.64 -8.66 13.94
CA GLY A 285 -8.88 -8.81 14.68
C GLY A 285 -8.90 -7.85 15.85
N ALA A 286 -10.04 -7.18 16.05
CA ALA A 286 -10.27 -6.33 17.21
C ALA A 286 -11.31 -6.96 18.14
N LYS A 287 -11.04 -6.92 19.44
CA LYS A 287 -11.94 -7.37 20.51
C LYS A 287 -11.84 -6.46 21.73
N ARG A 288 -12.79 -6.59 22.65
CA ARG A 288 -12.71 -5.98 23.99
C ARG A 288 -12.14 -7.01 24.97
N ALA A 289 -11.43 -6.57 26.01
CA ALA A 289 -10.84 -7.45 27.02
C ALA A 289 -11.87 -7.86 28.10
N ASP A 290 -11.87 -9.14 28.51
CA ASP A 290 -13.00 -9.76 29.22
C ASP A 290 -13.08 -9.55 30.76
N LYS A 291 -12.19 -8.78 31.43
CA LYS A 291 -12.28 -8.59 32.90
C LYS A 291 -11.77 -7.23 33.37
N GLU A 292 -12.59 -6.53 34.16
CA GLU A 292 -12.37 -5.20 34.81
C GLU A 292 -12.03 -4.02 33.88
N ALA A 293 -11.56 -4.32 32.66
CA ALA A 293 -11.18 -3.38 31.61
C ALA A 293 -12.05 -3.58 30.34
N GLU A 294 -13.35 -3.86 30.50
CA GLU A 294 -14.32 -4.11 29.42
C GLU A 294 -14.30 -3.03 28.31
N CYS A 295 -13.82 -1.83 28.61
CA CYS A 295 -13.72 -0.73 27.64
C CYS A 295 -12.46 -0.78 26.76
N THR A 296 -11.49 -1.65 27.02
CA THR A 296 -10.19 -1.58 26.31
C THR A 296 -10.17 -2.43 25.05
N ALA A 297 -9.96 -1.78 23.91
CA ALA A 297 -9.78 -2.46 22.63
C ALA A 297 -8.43 -3.15 22.57
N VAL A 298 -8.43 -4.41 22.14
CA VAL A 298 -7.24 -5.21 21.86
C VAL A 298 -7.24 -5.58 20.39
N ILE A 299 -6.13 -5.29 19.70
CA ILE A 299 -5.93 -5.63 18.30
C ILE A 299 -4.89 -6.75 18.24
N GLN A 300 -5.23 -7.84 17.56
CA GLN A 300 -4.36 -9.00 17.37
C GLN A 300 -4.13 -9.25 15.89
N ALA A 301 -2.95 -9.79 15.56
CA ALA A 301 -2.56 -10.14 14.20
C ALA A 301 -2.20 -11.64 14.10
N TRP A 302 -2.69 -12.31 13.06
CA TRP A 302 -2.38 -13.71 12.75
C TRP A 302 -1.90 -13.85 11.32
N GLU A 303 -0.93 -14.74 11.11
CA GLU A 303 -0.53 -15.14 9.77
C GLU A 303 -1.42 -16.27 9.26
N VAL A 304 -1.87 -16.16 8.02
CA VAL A 304 -2.84 -17.07 7.41
C VAL A 304 -2.32 -17.52 6.05
N ASP A 305 -2.47 -18.81 5.75
CA ASP A 305 -2.15 -19.36 4.43
C ASP A 305 -3.16 -18.88 3.38
N GLY A 306 -2.67 -18.37 2.24
CA GLY A 306 -3.52 -17.74 1.22
C GLY A 306 -4.34 -18.74 0.40
N ASP A 307 -3.93 -20.00 0.30
CA ASP A 307 -4.71 -21.01 -0.43
C ASP A 307 -5.86 -21.55 0.43
N THR A 308 -5.55 -21.91 1.68
CA THR A 308 -6.47 -22.60 2.59
C THR A 308 -7.25 -21.67 3.50
N LEU A 309 -6.76 -20.43 3.70
CA LEU A 309 -7.25 -19.48 4.70
C LEU A 309 -7.17 -19.99 6.14
N GLU A 310 -6.27 -20.94 6.41
CA GLU A 310 -6.04 -21.47 7.76
C GLU A 310 -4.93 -20.70 8.48
N PRO A 311 -5.08 -20.41 9.79
CA PRO A 311 -4.01 -19.81 10.58
C PRO A 311 -2.76 -20.68 10.58
N ILE A 312 -1.59 -20.08 10.41
CA ILE A 312 -0.33 -20.81 10.46
C ILE A 312 -0.03 -21.15 11.94
N PRO A 313 0.12 -22.44 12.32
CA PRO A 313 0.20 -22.86 13.74
C PRO A 313 1.35 -22.26 14.55
N SER A 314 2.36 -21.71 13.87
CA SER A 314 3.53 -21.06 14.49
C SER A 314 3.26 -19.61 14.92
N ALA A 315 2.14 -19.01 14.50
CA ALA A 315 1.78 -17.64 14.80
C ALA A 315 0.76 -17.62 15.97
N SER A 316 1.25 -17.64 17.21
CA SER A 316 0.43 -17.11 18.31
C SER A 316 0.10 -15.66 17.99
N GLY A 317 -1.17 -15.26 18.10
CA GLY A 317 -1.63 -13.92 17.71
C GLY A 317 -0.75 -12.83 18.32
N ASP A 318 -0.12 -12.01 17.50
CA ASP A 318 0.69 -10.90 17.99
C ASP A 318 -0.24 -9.77 18.39
N ALA A 319 -0.22 -9.38 19.66
CA ALA A 319 -1.05 -8.30 20.15
C ALA A 319 -0.34 -6.97 19.92
N MET A 320 -1.06 -6.02 19.33
CA MET A 320 -0.64 -4.63 19.34
C MET A 320 -0.44 -4.18 20.80
N PRO A 321 0.66 -3.44 21.11
CA PRO A 321 0.84 -2.84 22.43
C PRO A 321 -0.40 -2.04 22.87
N LEU A 322 -0.78 -2.19 24.13
CA LEU A 322 -2.03 -1.63 24.67
C LEU A 322 -2.08 -0.11 24.53
N GLU A 323 -0.93 0.56 24.68
CA GLU A 323 -0.82 2.00 24.57
C GLU A 323 -1.15 2.50 23.16
N LEU A 324 -0.95 1.66 22.14
CA LEU A 324 -1.28 1.99 20.76
C LEU A 324 -2.76 1.70 20.46
N SER A 325 -3.32 0.63 21.04
CA SER A 325 -4.73 0.31 20.86
C SER A 325 -5.64 1.30 21.60
N GLU A 326 -5.27 1.72 22.81
CA GLU A 326 -5.95 2.79 23.56
C GLU A 326 -5.89 4.13 22.83
N ARG A 327 -4.83 4.43 22.07
CA ARG A 327 -4.78 5.63 21.25
C ARG A 327 -5.69 5.58 20.02
N LEU A 328 -5.93 4.38 19.47
CA LEU A 328 -6.89 4.18 18.37
C LEU A 328 -8.34 4.15 18.87
N PHE A 329 -8.55 3.66 20.10
CA PHE A 329 -9.83 3.44 20.75
C PHE A 329 -9.72 3.84 22.24
N PRO A 330 -9.76 5.15 22.55
CA PRO A 330 -9.67 5.63 23.93
C PRO A 330 -10.89 5.18 24.74
N ARG A 331 -10.76 5.20 26.07
CA ARG A 331 -11.89 4.89 26.96
C ARG A 331 -12.84 6.08 26.99
N GLU A 332 -14.13 5.78 27.12
CA GLU A 332 -15.20 6.80 27.18
C GLU A 332 -15.05 7.72 28.41
N ASP A 333 -14.40 7.27 29.50
CA ASP A 333 -14.15 8.05 30.72
C ASP A 333 -13.15 9.21 30.55
N ASP A 334 -12.42 9.28 29.43
CA ASP A 334 -11.46 10.37 29.12
C ASP A 334 -12.11 11.54 28.33
N ILE A 335 -13.44 11.53 28.16
CA ILE A 335 -14.21 12.62 27.54
C ILE A 335 -14.84 13.45 28.66
N ASP A 336 -14.16 14.53 29.04
CA ASP A 336 -14.70 15.52 29.96
C ASP A 336 -15.99 16.15 29.41
N ASP A 337 -17.00 16.14 30.27
CA ASP A 337 -18.20 16.99 30.33
C ASP A 337 -19.47 16.63 29.53
N GLU A 338 -20.50 16.35 30.35
CA GLU A 338 -21.84 16.97 30.30
C GLU A 338 -22.60 16.94 28.97
N GLU A 339 -23.23 15.80 28.65
CA GLU A 339 -24.59 15.83 28.10
C GLU A 339 -25.34 14.54 28.49
N ASP A 340 -26.36 14.74 29.34
CA ASP A 340 -27.30 13.74 29.84
C ASP A 340 -28.10 13.05 28.72
N ASP A 341 -28.52 11.83 29.03
CA ASP A 341 -29.67 11.09 28.50
C ASP A 341 -29.65 10.72 27.00
N LEU A 342 -29.49 9.42 26.73
CA LEU A 342 -30.54 8.57 26.13
C LEU A 342 -30.05 7.10 26.12
N ASP A 343 -30.84 6.23 26.73
CA ASP A 343 -30.67 4.77 26.74
C ASP A 343 -30.40 4.19 25.32
N ASP A 344 -29.52 3.18 25.25
CA ASP A 344 -29.25 2.29 24.11
C ASP A 344 -28.44 2.84 22.90
N ILE A 345 -27.15 3.18 23.11
CA ILE A 345 -26.18 3.16 22.00
C ILE A 345 -25.13 2.10 22.30
N ASP A 346 -25.25 0.95 21.63
CA ASP A 346 -24.24 -0.11 21.48
C ASP A 346 -22.83 0.46 21.74
N GLY A 347 -22.20 0.13 22.89
CA GLY A 347 -20.87 0.63 23.25
C GLY A 347 -19.94 0.55 22.03
N GLU A 348 -19.37 1.70 21.65
CA GLU A 348 -18.98 2.01 20.26
C GLU A 348 -18.41 0.78 19.54
N ARG A 349 -19.10 0.32 18.49
CA ARG A 349 -18.66 -0.85 17.73
C ARG A 349 -17.26 -0.57 17.19
N LEU A 350 -16.29 -1.40 17.57
CA LEU A 350 -14.92 -1.31 17.06
C LEU A 350 -14.96 -1.29 15.52
N SER A 351 -14.11 -0.47 14.91
CA SER A 351 -14.04 -0.35 13.46
C SER A 351 -12.59 -0.19 13.05
N ILE A 352 -12.00 -1.26 12.53
CA ILE A 352 -10.61 -1.25 12.07
C ILE A 352 -10.53 -1.19 10.55
N GLY A 353 -9.66 -0.33 10.05
CA GLY A 353 -9.19 -0.35 8.67
C GLY A 353 -7.76 -0.88 8.61
N VAL A 354 -7.44 -1.62 7.56
CA VAL A 354 -6.11 -2.16 7.32
C VAL A 354 -5.73 -1.90 5.87
N CYS A 355 -4.49 -1.49 5.67
CA CYS A 355 -3.85 -1.45 4.36
C CYS A 355 -2.38 -1.83 4.53
N GLY A 356 -1.81 -2.61 3.61
CA GLY A 356 -0.40 -2.97 3.66
C GLY A 356 0.09 -3.67 2.41
N ASN A 357 1.37 -4.03 2.44
CA ASN A 357 2.02 -4.89 1.46
C ASN A 357 2.74 -6.04 2.20
N ALA A 358 3.48 -6.85 1.45
CA ALA A 358 4.22 -8.00 1.98
C ALA A 358 5.34 -7.66 3.01
N ALA A 359 5.65 -6.40 3.26
CA ALA A 359 6.63 -5.97 4.27
C ALA A 359 5.98 -5.38 5.53
N GLY A 360 4.75 -4.91 5.44
CA GLY A 360 4.10 -4.17 6.53
C GLY A 360 3.00 -3.25 6.01
N GLY A 361 2.43 -2.46 6.92
CA GLY A 361 1.32 -1.59 6.59
C GLY A 361 0.80 -0.83 7.79
N TYR A 362 -0.48 -0.48 7.76
CA TYR A 362 -1.12 0.36 8.76
C TYR A 362 -2.45 -0.23 9.21
N VAL A 363 -2.69 -0.18 10.52
CA VAL A 363 -3.99 -0.40 11.15
C VAL A 363 -4.50 0.94 11.67
N TYR A 364 -5.77 1.26 11.46
CA TYR A 364 -6.36 2.53 11.89
C TYR A 364 -7.82 2.34 12.31
N ASN A 365 -8.36 3.30 13.07
CA ASN A 365 -9.78 3.36 13.36
C ASN A 365 -10.52 3.85 12.11
N ALA A 366 -11.31 2.98 11.47
CA ALA A 366 -12.00 3.31 10.22
C ALA A 366 -13.23 4.21 10.43
N ALA A 367 -13.79 4.25 11.65
CA ALA A 367 -14.83 5.21 12.01
C ALA A 367 -14.24 6.60 12.28
N GLU A 368 -13.04 6.66 12.89
CA GLU A 368 -12.34 7.90 13.22
C GLU A 368 -10.90 7.96 12.67
N PRO A 369 -10.72 8.19 11.35
CA PRO A 369 -9.40 8.33 10.74
C PRO A 369 -8.57 9.51 11.31
N SER A 370 -9.23 10.45 12.00
CA SER A 370 -8.59 11.59 12.66
C SER A 370 -7.74 11.19 13.87
N ARG A 371 -7.91 9.99 14.43
CA ARG A 371 -7.12 9.48 15.55
C ARG A 371 -5.67 9.19 15.16
N GLY A 372 -5.39 8.95 13.88
CA GLY A 372 -4.09 8.49 13.41
C GLY A 372 -4.11 7.03 13.00
N ALA A 373 -2.94 6.41 12.96
CA ALA A 373 -2.78 5.01 12.57
C ALA A 373 -1.62 4.38 13.34
N VAL A 374 -1.51 3.06 13.22
CA VAL A 374 -0.38 2.29 13.75
C VAL A 374 0.28 1.56 12.60
N LEU A 375 1.55 1.87 12.35
CA LEU A 375 2.43 1.15 11.44
C LEU A 375 2.76 -0.21 12.05
N TYR A 376 2.62 -1.27 11.26
CA TYR A 376 3.15 -2.60 11.56
C TYR A 376 4.19 -3.01 10.52
N GLU A 377 5.28 -3.62 10.97
CA GLU A 377 6.31 -4.19 10.12
C GLU A 377 6.33 -5.71 10.31
N LEU A 378 6.29 -6.46 9.21
CA LEU A 378 6.34 -7.92 9.26
C LEU A 378 7.78 -8.41 9.43
N ARG A 379 7.96 -9.52 10.15
CA ARG A 379 9.29 -10.11 10.33
C ARG A 379 9.88 -10.59 9.00
N GLU A 380 11.19 -10.43 8.87
CA GLU A 380 11.92 -11.11 7.80
C GLU A 380 12.13 -12.57 8.20
N GLU A 381 11.66 -13.51 7.37
CA GLU A 381 12.09 -14.90 7.49
C GLU A 381 13.57 -14.98 7.06
N GLU A 382 14.49 -15.21 7.99
CA GLU A 382 15.88 -15.57 7.64
C GLU A 382 15.87 -16.96 6.97
N GLU A 383 16.19 -17.00 5.67
CA GLU A 383 16.40 -18.26 4.95
C GLU A 383 17.41 -19.14 5.71
N GLY A 384 16.96 -20.31 6.17
CA GLY A 384 17.82 -21.34 6.78
C GLY A 384 17.92 -21.36 8.31
N LYS A 385 17.22 -20.48 9.04
CA LYS A 385 17.13 -20.54 10.52
C LYS A 385 15.70 -20.55 11.06
N ALA A 386 14.82 -21.32 10.44
CA ALA A 386 13.61 -21.72 11.15
C ALA A 386 14.01 -22.63 12.31
N LYS A 387 14.19 -22.08 13.52
CA LYS A 387 14.18 -22.88 14.74
C LYS A 387 12.78 -23.48 14.84
N GLN A 388 12.67 -24.73 14.40
CA GLN A 388 11.49 -25.55 14.52
C GLN A 388 11.03 -25.51 15.99
N GLY A 389 9.91 -24.81 16.26
CA GLY A 389 9.30 -24.72 17.59
C GLY A 389 9.33 -23.36 18.30
N SER A 390 9.82 -22.27 17.70
CA SER A 390 9.60 -20.92 18.26
C SER A 390 8.35 -20.29 17.64
N ALA A 391 7.29 -20.12 18.42
CA ALA A 391 6.11 -19.36 18.01
C ALA A 391 6.48 -17.87 17.92
N ALA A 392 6.98 -17.45 16.76
CA ALA A 392 7.44 -16.10 16.55
C ALA A 392 6.24 -15.26 16.09
N ALA A 393 5.92 -14.19 16.83
CA ALA A 393 4.97 -13.15 16.42
C ALA A 393 5.13 -12.76 14.94
N ALA A 394 4.00 -12.63 14.23
CA ALA A 394 3.97 -12.27 12.81
C ALA A 394 4.45 -10.83 12.56
N VAL A 395 4.11 -9.92 13.47
CA VAL A 395 4.55 -8.52 13.44
C VAL A 395 5.83 -8.37 14.26
N ALA A 396 6.82 -7.72 13.66
CA ALA A 396 8.14 -7.45 14.25
C ALA A 396 8.13 -6.17 15.09
N ARG A 397 7.38 -5.17 14.61
CA ARG A 397 7.40 -3.81 15.13
C ARG A 397 6.03 -3.17 14.96
N TRP A 398 5.62 -2.46 16.01
CA TRP A 398 4.47 -1.57 16.01
C TRP A 398 4.96 -0.14 16.27
N GLU A 399 4.42 0.83 15.56
CA GLU A 399 4.81 2.24 15.70
C GLU A 399 3.63 3.18 15.46
N TRP A 400 3.51 4.21 16.29
CA TRP A 400 2.44 5.19 16.14
C TRP A 400 2.68 6.13 14.94
N VAL A 401 1.62 6.38 14.18
CA VAL A 401 1.59 7.35 13.09
C VAL A 401 0.60 8.46 13.45
N PRO A 402 1.04 9.72 13.56
CA PRO A 402 0.13 10.83 13.86
C PRO A 402 -0.87 11.00 12.72
N CYS A 403 -2.02 11.58 13.05
CA CYS A 403 -3.04 11.91 12.06
C CYS A 403 -2.48 12.79 10.93
N ALA A 404 -2.93 12.52 9.71
CA ALA A 404 -2.54 13.31 8.56
C ALA A 404 -3.02 14.77 8.72
N PRO A 405 -2.16 15.77 8.46
CA PRO A 405 -2.57 17.18 8.52
C PRO A 405 -3.79 17.49 7.63
N ALA A 406 -3.90 16.81 6.48
CA ALA A 406 -5.05 16.93 5.58
C ALA A 406 -6.38 16.45 6.20
N VAL A 407 -6.34 15.43 7.07
CA VAL A 407 -7.52 14.91 7.78
C VAL A 407 -7.89 15.85 8.93
N GLN A 408 -6.89 16.30 9.70
CA GLN A 408 -7.11 17.28 10.78
C GLN A 408 -7.73 18.59 10.27
N ALA A 409 -7.29 19.06 9.10
CA ALA A 409 -7.77 20.30 8.50
C ALA A 409 -9.23 20.20 7.97
N GLU A 410 -9.77 19.00 7.82
CA GLU A 410 -11.11 18.76 7.24
C GLU A 410 -11.83 17.65 8.02
N PRO A 411 -12.18 17.87 9.30
CA PRO A 411 -12.68 16.82 10.20
C PRO A 411 -14.02 16.21 9.75
N LEU A 412 -14.82 16.97 8.98
CA LEU A 412 -16.09 16.51 8.40
C LEU A 412 -15.93 15.96 6.97
N GLY A 413 -14.69 15.92 6.47
CA GLY A 413 -14.35 15.39 5.15
C GLY A 413 -14.30 13.87 5.17
N ARG A 414 -14.57 13.25 4.01
CA ARG A 414 -14.37 11.81 3.86
C ARG A 414 -12.89 11.53 3.65
N ALA A 415 -12.27 10.81 4.60
CA ALA A 415 -10.90 10.35 4.50
C ALA A 415 -10.83 8.93 3.91
N ILE A 416 -9.86 8.70 3.05
CA ILE A 416 -9.53 7.40 2.47
C ILE A 416 -8.03 7.18 2.68
N LEU A 417 -7.68 6.09 3.35
CA LEU A 417 -6.29 5.74 3.63
C LEU A 417 -5.84 4.60 2.72
N ALA A 418 -4.77 4.86 1.97
CA ALA A 418 -4.17 3.93 1.02
C ALA A 418 -2.71 3.66 1.44
N CYS A 419 -2.18 2.51 1.03
CA CYS A 419 -0.77 2.20 1.20
C CYS A 419 -0.12 1.87 -0.15
N SER A 420 1.01 2.49 -0.44
CA SER A 420 1.70 2.26 -1.71
C SER A 420 3.21 2.40 -1.59
N PRO A 421 4.00 1.59 -2.32
CA PRO A 421 5.41 1.89 -2.52
C PRO A 421 5.51 3.19 -3.33
N VAL A 422 6.32 4.13 -2.85
CA VAL A 422 6.55 5.41 -3.54
C VAL A 422 7.98 5.43 -4.06
N GLY A 423 8.12 5.44 -5.39
CA GLY A 423 9.40 5.49 -6.08
C GLY A 423 9.96 6.90 -6.22
N LEU A 424 11.23 6.99 -6.64
CA LEU A 424 11.87 8.28 -6.94
C LEU A 424 11.15 9.03 -8.06
N ASP A 425 10.64 8.32 -9.05
CA ASP A 425 9.93 8.94 -10.18
C ASP A 425 8.59 9.53 -9.73
N ASP A 426 7.87 8.85 -8.84
CA ASP A 426 6.61 9.34 -8.23
C ASP A 426 6.88 10.63 -7.43
N LEU A 427 7.96 10.65 -6.65
CA LEU A 427 8.38 11.83 -5.89
C LEU A 427 8.80 12.98 -6.80
N ALA A 428 9.57 12.69 -7.85
CA ALA A 428 9.99 13.71 -8.80
C ALA A 428 8.79 14.33 -9.52
N ALA A 429 7.79 13.53 -9.90
CA ALA A 429 6.54 14.00 -10.49
C ALA A 429 5.74 14.88 -9.50
N ALA A 430 5.61 14.43 -8.25
CA ALA A 430 4.94 15.19 -7.21
C ALA A 430 5.63 16.54 -6.94
N VAL A 431 6.96 16.58 -6.83
CA VAL A 431 7.70 17.84 -6.63
C VAL A 431 7.62 18.75 -7.87
N ALA A 432 7.73 18.21 -9.08
CA ALA A 432 7.64 19.00 -10.30
C ALA A 432 6.27 19.71 -10.44
N SER A 433 5.19 19.08 -9.98
CA SER A 433 3.85 19.68 -9.96
C SER A 433 3.70 20.88 -9.01
N ARG A 434 4.69 21.14 -8.13
CA ARG A 434 4.71 22.33 -7.24
C ARG A 434 5.34 23.56 -7.88
N ALA A 435 5.98 23.47 -9.05
CA ALA A 435 6.60 24.62 -9.67
C ALA A 435 5.52 25.57 -10.23
N PRO A 436 5.51 26.87 -9.88
CA PRO A 436 4.60 27.82 -10.49
C PRO A 436 4.94 27.97 -11.98
N HIS A 437 3.91 27.83 -12.83
CA HIS A 437 3.99 28.16 -14.26
C HIS A 437 4.02 29.67 -14.49
#